data_AF-A0A960WUI6-F1
#
_entry.id   AF-A0A960WUI6-F1
#
_cell.length_a   1.000
_cell.length_b   1.000
_cell.length_c   1.000
_cell.angle_alpha   90.00
_cell.angle_beta   90.00
_cell.angle_gamma   90.00
#
_symmetry.space_group_name_H-M   'P 1'
#
loop_
_entity.id
_entity.type
_entity.pdbx_description
1 polymer ?
#
loop_
_entity_poly.entity_id
_entity_poly.type
_entity_poly.pdbx_seq_one_letter_code
_entity_poly.pdbx_strand_id
1 'polypeptide(L)' 'STPDYVQASVALSASGDLKSVFRWLYDLNRPEQFRVIRNLKVQPDKETPENIIATFELLGWYAPPEA' A
#
# COMPACT_ATOMS: atom_id res chain seq x y z
N SER A 1 15.55 14.42 0.55
CA SER A 1 15.01 15.07 1.75
C SER A 1 14.03 16.12 1.28
N THR A 2 12.75 15.99 1.60
CA THR A 2 11.72 17.01 1.39
C THR A 2 11.52 17.70 2.74
N PRO A 3 12.27 18.78 3.03
CA PRO A 3 12.37 19.34 4.39
C PRO A 3 11.03 19.81 4.99
N ASP A 4 10.03 20.08 4.16
CA ASP A 4 8.71 20.57 4.58
C ASP A 4 7.63 19.47 4.65
N TYR A 5 8.01 18.19 4.60
CA TYR A 5 7.04 17.08 4.58
C TYR A 5 7.35 16.05 5.66
N VAL A 6 6.32 15.66 6.42
CA VAL A 6 6.37 14.53 7.34
C VAL A 6 6.04 13.25 6.57
N GLN A 7 6.95 12.27 6.61
CA GLN A 7 6.70 10.94 6.06
C GLN A 7 6.00 10.06 7.11
N ALA A 8 4.87 9.45 6.74
CA ALA A 8 4.23 8.41 7.54
C ALA A 8 4.15 7.10 6.75
N SER A 9 4.23 5.97 7.44
CA SER A 9 4.17 4.63 6.84
C SER A 9 3.22 3.72 7.61
N VAL A 10 2.45 2.90 6.89
CA VAL A 10 1.58 1.87 7.47
C VAL A 10 1.89 0.52 6.84
N ALA A 11 2.06 -0.51 7.65
CA ALA A 11 2.16 -1.90 7.19
C ALA A 11 0.76 -2.48 6.98
N LEU A 12 0.49 -3.04 5.80
CA LEU A 12 -0.81 -3.57 5.40
C LEU A 12 -0.71 -5.02 4.93
N SER A 13 -1.78 -5.77 5.15
CA SER A 13 -1.99 -7.11 4.61
C SER A 13 -3.39 -7.19 4.00
N ALA A 14 -3.48 -7.65 2.75
CA ALA A 14 -4.74 -7.85 2.04
C ALA A 14 -4.85 -9.29 1.56
N SER A 15 -6.05 -9.87 1.65
CA SER A 15 -6.35 -11.22 1.14
C SER A 15 -7.54 -11.17 0.19
N GLY A 16 -7.53 -12.04 -0.83
CA GLY A 16 -8.58 -12.19 -1.81
C GLY A 16 -8.05 -12.76 -3.12
N ASP A 17 -8.89 -12.78 -4.16
CA ASP A 17 -8.47 -13.21 -5.47
C ASP A 17 -7.42 -12.26 -6.08
N LEU A 18 -6.55 -12.81 -6.93
CA LEU A 18 -5.43 -12.06 -7.53
C LEU A 18 -5.88 -10.77 -8.22
N LYS A 19 -6.99 -10.81 -8.97
CA LYS A 19 -7.45 -9.67 -9.76
C LYS A 19 -7.96 -8.54 -8.87
N SER A 20 -8.75 -8.87 -7.87
CA SER A 20 -9.30 -7.89 -6.93
C SER A 20 -8.21 -7.22 -6.09
N VAL A 21 -7.27 -8.00 -5.57
CA VAL A 21 -6.15 -7.47 -4.77
C VAL A 21 -5.28 -6.52 -5.60
N PHE A 22 -4.88 -6.90 -6.82
CA PHE A 22 -4.07 -6.03 -7.66
C PHE A 22 -4.82 -4.78 -8.15
N ARG A 23 -6.12 -4.89 -8.40
CA ARG A 23 -6.95 -3.71 -8.71
C ARG A 23 -6.96 -2.72 -7.55
N TRP A 24 -7.08 -3.21 -6.32
CA TRP A 24 -7.00 -2.36 -5.14
C TRP A 24 -5.62 -1.73 -4.94
N LEU A 25 -4.53 -2.48 -5.12
CA LEU A 25 -3.17 -1.93 -5.06
C LEU A 25 -2.91 -0.86 -6.13
N TYR A 26 -3.49 -1.02 -7.32
CA TYR A 26 -3.45 -0.01 -8.38
C TYR A 26 -4.14 1.28 -7.95
N ASP A 27 -5.33 1.17 -7.34
CA ASP A 27 -6.08 2.32 -6.85
C ASP A 27 -5.37 3.05 -5.69
N LEU A 28 -4.55 2.35 -4.90
CA LEU A 28 -3.74 2.94 -3.83
C LEU A 28 -2.53 3.76 -4.33
N ASN A 29 -2.01 3.48 -5.53
CA ASN A 29 -0.86 4.18 -6.12
C ASN A 29 -1.27 5.39 -6.97
N ARG A 30 -2.53 5.82 -6.91
CA ARG A 30 -2.96 6.96 -7.72
C ARG A 30 -2.27 8.26 -7.27
N PRO A 31 -1.89 9.13 -8.22
CA PRO A 31 -0.95 10.22 -7.99
C PRO A 31 -1.50 11.33 -7.09
N GLU A 32 -2.82 11.43 -6.88
CA GLU A 32 -3.45 12.52 -6.14
C GLU A 32 -3.08 12.55 -4.65
N GLN A 33 -2.48 11.47 -4.11
CA GLN A 33 -2.21 11.35 -2.67
C GLN A 33 -0.72 11.20 -2.33
N PHE A 34 0.20 11.36 -3.30
CA PHE A 34 1.65 11.14 -3.15
C PHE A 34 1.96 9.94 -2.23
N ARG A 35 1.50 8.75 -2.67
CA ARG A 35 1.67 7.48 -1.96
C ARG A 35 2.62 6.57 -2.69
N VAL A 36 3.37 5.76 -1.94
CA VAL A 36 4.29 4.76 -2.50
C VAL A 36 4.09 3.44 -1.79
N ILE A 37 3.90 2.37 -2.56
CA ILE A 37 3.94 0.99 -2.05
C ILE A 37 5.39 0.50 -2.03
N ARG A 38 5.85 0.00 -0.88
CA ARG A 38 7.17 -0.61 -0.67
C ARG A 38 7.04 -2.03 -0.13
N ASN A 39 8.11 -2.81 -0.32
CA ASN A 39 8.27 -4.15 0.26
C ASN A 39 7.08 -5.09 -0.05
N LEU A 40 6.47 -4.97 -1.23
CA LEU A 40 5.35 -5.82 -1.64
C LEU A 40 5.79 -7.27 -1.74
N LYS A 41 5.14 -8.13 -0.97
CA LYS A 41 5.24 -9.58 -1.05
C LYS A 41 3.86 -10.16 -1.31
N VAL A 42 3.77 -11.03 -2.31
CA VAL A 42 2.54 -11.76 -2.66
C VAL A 42 2.82 -13.24 -2.53
N GLN A 43 1.93 -13.96 -1.87
CA GLN A 43 2.02 -15.41 -1.70
C GLN A 43 0.61 -16.02 -1.75
N PRO A 44 0.46 -17.30 -2.15
CA PRO A 44 -0.81 -17.99 -2.03
C PRO A 44 -1.27 -18.05 -0.56
N ASP A 45 -2.58 -17.97 -0.35
CA ASP A 45 -3.17 -18.27 0.95
C ASP A 45 -3.14 -19.79 1.16
N LYS A 46 -2.65 -20.22 2.34
CA LYS A 46 -2.52 -21.65 2.66
C LYS A 46 -3.86 -22.28 3.04
N GLU A 47 -4.79 -21.48 3.55
CA GLU A 47 -6.11 -21.95 3.97
C GLU A 47 -7.11 -21.92 2.81
N THR A 48 -6.94 -20.95 1.90
CA THR A 48 -7.83 -20.72 0.75
C THR A 48 -7.01 -20.58 -0.55
N PRO A 49 -6.59 -21.69 -1.19
CA PRO A 49 -5.60 -21.68 -2.28
C PRO A 49 -5.95 -20.84 -3.52
N GLU A 50 -7.22 -20.51 -3.73
CA GLU A 50 -7.71 -19.60 -4.77
C GLU A 50 -7.40 -18.11 -4.47
N ASN A 51 -7.07 -17.79 -3.23
CA ASN A 51 -6.72 -16.46 -2.78
C ASN A 51 -5.20 -16.27 -2.68
N ILE A 52 -4.80 -15.00 -2.69
CA ILE A 52 -3.46 -14.56 -2.35
C ILE A 52 -3.48 -13.74 -1.08
N ILE A 53 -2.33 -13.65 -0.42
CA ILE A 53 -2.05 -12.69 0.64
C ILE A 53 -0.97 -11.73 0.11
N ALA A 54 -1.29 -10.44 0.08
CA ALA A 54 -0.38 -9.36 -0.27
C ALA A 54 -0.02 -8.55 0.98
N THR A 55 1.26 -8.54 1.36
CA THR A 55 1.79 -7.74 2.47
C THR A 55 2.71 -6.65 1.94
N PHE A 56 2.56 -5.41 2.39
CA PHE A 56 3.34 -4.28 1.91
C PHE A 56 3.34 -3.12 2.91
N GLU A 57 4.22 -2.14 2.67
CA GLU A 57 4.22 -0.86 3.37
C GLU A 57 3.66 0.21 2.44
N LEU A 58 2.70 1.00 2.94
CA LEU A 58 2.20 2.19 2.27
C LEU A 58 2.81 3.43 2.90
N LEU A 59 3.58 4.18 2.13
CA LEU A 59 4.19 5.43 2.54
C LEU A 59 3.42 6.60 1.96
N GLY A 60 3.26 7.66 2.74
CA GLY A 60 2.71 8.94 2.28
C GLY A 60 3.47 10.11 2.92
N TRP A 61 3.40 11.27 2.27
CA TRP A 61 3.96 12.51 2.80
C TRP A 61 2.84 13.51 3.05
N TYR A 62 2.95 14.21 4.17
CA TYR A 62 1.98 15.22 4.59
C TYR A 62 2.71 16.54 4.73
N ALA A 63 2.15 17.58 4.10
CA ALA A 63 2.53 18.94 4.44
C ALA A 63 2.07 19.21 5.89
N PRO A 64 2.87 19.89 6.73
CA PRO A 64 2.43 20.32 8.04
C PRO A 64 1.17 21.18 7.89
N PRO A 65 0.23 21.13 8.85
CA PRO A 65 -0.89 22.07 8.88
C PRO A 65 -0.33 23.50 8.82
N GLU A 66 -0.90 24.37 7.98
CA GLU A 66 -0.56 25.80 7.99
C GLU A 66 -0.71 26.34 9.43
N ALA A 67 0.31 27.05 9.89
CA ALA A 67 0.41 27.58 11.26
C ALA A 67 -0.53 28.76 11.51
#